data_AF-A0AAE1VSK6-F1
#
_entry.id   AF-A0AAE1VSK6-F1
#
_cell.length_a   1.000
_cell.length_b   1.000
_cell.length_c   1.000
_cell.angle_alpha   90.00
_cell.angle_beta   90.00
_cell.angle_gamma   90.00
#
_symmetry.space_group_name_H-M   'P 1'
#
loop_
_entity.id
_entity.type
_entity.pdbx_description
1 polymer ?
#
loop_
_entity_poly.entity_id
_entity_poly.type
_entity_poly.pdbx_seq_one_letter_code
_entity_poly.pdbx_strand_id
1 'polypeptide(L)'
;MTTTPRRRYLRLRRSSIKTRFAYRFLRALRKLNQQKKPNSQKQYHRVKLAAYASMASAVGSKRTWSRALLGKIRNRSLIRNMVKKKRRSENPREQIGFGELRKLVPGGEVMDFYNLLDETADYIKCLTSQ
;
A
#
# COMPACT_ATOMS: atom_id res chain seq x y z
N MET A 1 3.88 51.45 -8.04
CA MET A 1 2.57 50.78 -8.16
C MET A 1 2.78 49.41 -8.80
N THR A 2 2.76 48.34 -8.01
CA THR A 2 3.08 46.96 -8.45
C THR A 2 1.81 46.10 -8.48
N THR A 3 1.31 45.77 -9.68
CA THR A 3 0.15 44.88 -9.85
C THR A 3 0.61 43.43 -9.97
N THR A 4 0.32 42.62 -8.96
CA THR A 4 0.46 41.16 -8.98
C THR A 4 -0.61 40.54 -9.89
N PRO A 5 -0.27 39.61 -10.80
CA PRO A 5 -1.29 38.89 -11.54
C PRO A 5 -1.90 37.82 -10.63
N ARG A 6 -3.20 37.96 -10.38
CA ARG A 6 -4.06 36.96 -9.74
C ARG A 6 -3.80 35.59 -10.36
N ARG A 7 -3.28 34.67 -9.56
CA ARG A 7 -3.23 33.23 -9.80
C ARG A 7 -4.67 32.73 -9.92
N ARG A 8 -5.22 32.79 -11.12
CA ARG A 8 -6.53 32.22 -11.44
C ARG A 8 -6.37 30.71 -11.33
N TYR A 9 -6.81 30.15 -10.21
CA TYR A 9 -7.19 28.75 -10.16
C TYR A 9 -8.31 28.59 -11.20
N LEU A 10 -7.94 28.11 -12.38
CA LEU A 10 -8.89 27.66 -13.38
C LEU A 10 -9.68 26.54 -12.72
N ARG A 11 -10.84 26.93 -12.17
CA ARG A 11 -12.01 26.09 -11.90
C ARG A 11 -11.98 25.02 -12.99
N LEU A 12 -11.72 23.77 -12.63
CA LEU A 12 -11.65 22.61 -13.52
C LEU A 12 -12.97 22.53 -14.30
N ARG A 13 -13.03 23.29 -15.39
CA ARG A 13 -14.17 23.44 -16.29
C ARG A 13 -14.36 22.08 -16.93
N ARG A 14 -15.56 21.50 -16.74
CA ARG A 14 -16.06 20.26 -17.38
C ARG A 14 -14.92 19.34 -17.80
N SER A 15 -14.40 18.57 -16.83
CA SER A 15 -13.35 17.58 -17.09
C SER A 15 -13.82 16.70 -18.25
N SER A 16 -13.14 16.77 -19.39
CA SER A 16 -13.41 15.88 -20.51
C SER A 16 -13.29 14.44 -20.02
N ILE A 17 -13.87 13.49 -20.76
CA ILE A 17 -13.72 12.06 -20.46
C ILE A 17 -12.22 11.73 -20.24
N LYS A 18 -11.33 12.26 -21.09
CA LYS A 18 -9.88 12.16 -20.96
C LYS A 18 -9.36 12.65 -19.59
N THR A 19 -9.82 13.80 -19.10
CA THR A 19 -9.41 14.32 -17.78
C THR A 19 -9.89 13.44 -16.62
N ARG A 20 -11.10 12.88 -16.70
CA ARG A 20 -11.62 11.95 -15.67
C ARG A 20 -10.83 10.65 -15.65
N PHE A 21 -10.52 10.09 -16.83
CA PHE A 21 -9.69 8.90 -16.96
C PHE A 21 -8.29 9.13 -16.41
N ALA A 22 -7.62 10.21 -16.83
CA ALA A 22 -6.29 10.57 -16.34
C ALA A 22 -6.28 10.74 -14.81
N TYR A 23 -7.30 11.41 -14.23
CA TYR A 23 -7.40 11.56 -12.78
C TYR A 23 -7.56 10.22 -12.05
N ARG A 24 -8.43 9.33 -12.53
CA ARG A 24 -8.62 7.99 -11.93
C ARG A 24 -7.34 7.16 -12.03
N PHE A 25 -6.66 7.24 -13.16
CA PHE A 25 -5.41 6.55 -13.42
C PHE A 25 -4.28 7.03 -12.49
N LEU A 26 -4.04 8.34 -12.42
CA LEU A 26 -3.07 8.94 -11.51
C LEU A 26 -3.39 8.67 -10.04
N ARG A 27 -4.67 8.65 -9.68
CA ARG A 27 -5.12 8.32 -8.32
C ARG A 27 -4.82 6.86 -7.96
N ALA A 28 -5.02 5.92 -8.88
CA ALA A 28 -4.68 4.51 -8.70
C ALA A 28 -3.16 4.34 -8.51
N LEU A 29 -2.35 4.94 -9.39
CA LEU A 29 -0.89 4.91 -9.27
C LEU A 29 -0.39 5.52 -7.95
N ARG A 30 -0.99 6.62 -7.50
CA ARG A 30 -0.64 7.25 -6.22
C ARG A 30 -0.92 6.34 -5.02
N LYS A 31 -2.05 5.60 -5.02
CA LYS A 31 -2.38 4.63 -3.97
C LYS A 31 -1.38 3.49 -3.91
N LEU A 32 -0.96 2.98 -5.07
CA LEU A 32 0.05 1.93 -5.17
C LEU A 32 1.39 2.37 -4.57
N ASN A 33 1.80 3.62 -4.82
CA ASN A 33 3.08 4.14 -4.32
C ASN A 33 3.04 4.44 -2.80
N GLN A 34 1.89 4.85 -2.25
CA GLN A 34 1.74 5.11 -0.81
C GLN A 34 1.87 3.86 0.08
N GLN A 35 1.62 2.66 -0.46
CA GLN A 35 1.78 1.39 0.25
C GLN A 35 3.24 1.11 0.65
N LYS A 36 4.23 1.74 -0.02
CA LYS A 36 5.66 1.44 0.14
C LYS A 36 6.34 2.19 1.28
N LYS A 37 5.71 3.22 1.89
CA LYS A 37 6.36 3.98 2.97
C LYS A 37 6.23 3.24 4.30
N PRO A 38 7.34 2.78 4.91
CA PRO A 38 7.27 2.24 6.25
C PRO A 38 6.89 3.37 7.21
N ASN A 39 5.78 3.21 7.91
CA ASN A 39 5.39 4.16 8.95
C ASN A 39 6.48 4.14 10.05
N SER A 40 7.15 5.27 10.28
CA SER A 40 8.25 5.44 11.24
C SER A 40 7.86 5.01 12.65
N GLN A 41 6.62 5.29 13.07
CA GLN A 41 6.10 4.85 14.37
C GLN A 41 6.01 3.33 14.48
N LYS A 42 5.61 2.65 13.39
CA LYS A 42 5.56 1.18 13.35
C LYS A 42 6.96 0.58 13.38
N GLN A 43 7.94 1.21 12.72
CA GLN A 43 9.34 0.77 12.78
C GLN A 43 9.91 0.92 14.19
N TYR A 44 9.73 2.08 14.82
CA TYR A 44 10.14 2.32 16.21
C TYR A 44 9.58 1.25 17.16
N HIS A 45 8.26 0.99 17.10
CA HIS A 45 7.64 -0.01 17.98
C HIS A 45 8.18 -1.43 17.74
N ARG A 46 8.51 -1.78 16.49
CA ARG A 46 9.12 -3.07 16.16
C ARG A 46 10.53 -3.19 16.73
N VAL A 47 11.36 -2.16 16.59
CA VAL A 47 12.71 -2.12 17.15
C VAL A 47 12.66 -2.21 18.67
N LYS A 48 11.81 -1.42 19.32
CA LYS A 48 11.62 -1.45 20.77
C LYS A 48 11.17 -2.84 21.26
N LEU A 49 10.21 -3.45 20.57
CA LEU A 49 9.72 -4.80 20.93
C LEU A 49 10.82 -5.87 20.74
N ALA A 50 11.62 -5.76 19.68
CA ALA A 50 12.74 -6.66 19.44
C ALA A 50 13.81 -6.51 20.53
N ALA A 51 14.16 -5.28 20.91
CA ALA A 51 15.09 -5.02 22.00
C ALA A 51 14.59 -5.62 23.32
N TYR A 52 13.31 -5.39 23.67
CA TYR A 52 12.70 -6.01 24.86
C TYR A 52 12.71 -7.54 24.81
N ALA A 53 12.47 -8.14 23.64
CA ALA A 53 12.56 -9.58 23.46
C ALA A 53 13.99 -10.09 23.68
N SER A 54 15.00 -9.42 23.12
CA SER A 54 16.41 -9.77 23.29
C SER A 54 16.85 -9.68 24.75
N MET A 55 16.51 -8.58 25.44
CA MET A 55 16.81 -8.42 26.87
C MET A 55 16.12 -9.50 27.70
N ALA A 56 14.85 -9.82 27.42
CA ALA A 56 14.15 -10.89 28.11
C ALA A 56 14.82 -12.25 27.89
N SER A 57 15.21 -12.57 26.66
CA SER A 57 15.91 -13.82 26.32
C SER A 57 17.26 -13.93 27.01
N ALA A 58 18.06 -12.85 27.04
CA ALA A 58 19.39 -12.84 27.64
C ALA A 58 19.36 -13.04 29.17
N VAL A 59 18.35 -12.48 29.86
CA VAL A 59 18.18 -12.61 31.32
C VAL A 59 17.72 -14.02 31.73
N GLY A 60 17.21 -14.81 30.78
CA GLY A 60 16.85 -16.21 30.99
C GLY A 60 15.48 -16.43 31.64
N SER A 61 15.02 -17.68 31.59
CA SER A 61 13.67 -18.11 32.00
C SER A 61 13.39 -18.05 33.51
N LYS A 62 14.37 -17.60 34.32
CA LYS A 62 14.25 -17.52 35.78
C LYS A 62 13.50 -16.26 36.25
N ARG A 63 13.38 -15.22 35.40
CA ARG A 63 12.66 -13.99 35.75
C ARG A 63 11.22 -14.03 35.22
N THR A 64 10.27 -13.88 36.13
CA THR A 64 8.82 -13.93 35.87
C THR A 64 8.39 -12.94 34.78
N TRP A 65 8.93 -11.72 34.78
CA TRP A 65 8.61 -10.70 33.78
C TRP A 65 9.16 -11.04 32.38
N SER A 66 10.35 -11.66 32.30
CA SER A 66 10.91 -12.14 31.02
C SER A 66 10.02 -13.23 30.41
N ARG A 67 9.65 -14.25 31.20
CA ARG A 67 8.76 -15.33 30.75
C ARG A 67 7.42 -14.80 30.27
N ALA A 68 6.80 -13.90 31.04
CA ALA A 68 5.51 -13.32 30.71
C ALA A 68 5.59 -12.49 29.41
N LEU A 69 6.66 -11.72 29.22
CA LEU A 69 6.88 -10.93 28.02
C LEU A 69 7.09 -11.83 26.78
N LEU A 70 7.95 -12.85 26.86
CA LEU A 70 8.16 -13.80 25.77
C LEU A 70 6.87 -14.57 25.43
N GLY A 71 6.09 -14.95 26.43
CA GLY A 71 4.76 -15.56 26.24
C GLY A 71 3.80 -14.65 25.48
N LYS A 72 3.74 -13.35 25.83
CA LYS A 72 2.93 -12.35 25.11
C LYS A 72 3.39 -12.19 23.65
N ILE A 73 4.70 -12.15 23.41
CA ILE A 73 5.25 -12.02 22.05
C ILE A 73 4.90 -13.26 21.21
N ARG A 74 5.07 -14.46 21.79
CA ARG A 74 4.73 -15.73 21.13
C ARG A 74 3.25 -15.81 20.80
N ASN A 75 2.37 -15.49 21.74
CA ASN A 75 0.91 -15.50 21.53
C ASN A 75 0.49 -14.48 20.46
N ARG A 76 1.08 -13.28 20.43
CA ARG A 76 0.86 -12.32 19.33
C ARG A 76 1.35 -12.84 17.99
N SER A 77 2.40 -13.65 17.95
CA SER A 77 2.87 -14.29 16.72
C SER A 77 1.88 -15.36 16.25
N LEU A 78 1.41 -16.23 17.15
CA LEU A 78 0.44 -17.27 16.86
C LEU A 78 -0.88 -16.71 16.34
N ILE A 79 -1.46 -15.72 17.03
CA ILE A 79 -2.70 -15.06 16.58
C ILE A 79 -2.51 -14.42 15.20
N ARG A 80 -1.37 -13.74 14.97
CA ARG A 80 -1.06 -13.18 13.65
C ARG A 80 -0.92 -14.26 12.57
N ASN A 81 -0.32 -15.40 12.89
CA ASN A 81 -0.16 -16.51 11.94
C ASN A 81 -1.50 -17.16 11.61
N MET A 82 -2.39 -17.32 12.59
CA MET A 82 -3.77 -17.81 12.36
C MET A 82 -4.55 -16.85 11.46
N VAL A 83 -4.49 -15.54 11.73
CA VAL A 83 -5.13 -14.52 10.88
C VAL A 83 -4.51 -14.46 9.48
N LYS A 84 -3.19 -14.63 9.36
CA LYS A 84 -2.51 -14.69 8.05
C LYS A 84 -2.91 -15.94 7.25
N LYS A 85 -3.04 -17.10 7.91
CA LYS A 85 -3.48 -18.35 7.27
C LYS A 85 -4.89 -18.21 6.72
N LYS A 86 -5.81 -17.61 7.51
CA LYS A 86 -7.16 -17.25 7.05
C LYS A 86 -7.13 -16.30 5.83
N ARG A 87 -6.32 -15.24 5.88
CA ARG A 87 -6.20 -14.27 4.77
C ARG A 87 -5.57 -14.84 3.49
N ARG A 88 -4.71 -15.85 3.57
CA ARG A 88 -4.19 -16.54 2.37
C ARG A 88 -5.27 -17.37 1.68
N SER A 89 -6.23 -17.91 2.44
CA SER A 89 -7.41 -18.60 1.90
C SER A 89 -8.41 -17.67 1.21
N GLU A 90 -8.38 -16.37 1.51
CA GLU A 90 -9.35 -15.37 1.03
C GLU A 90 -8.70 -14.28 0.15
N ASN A 91 -7.44 -14.43 -0.29
CA ASN A 91 -6.52 -13.35 -0.70
C ASN A 91 -7.15 -12.19 -1.53
N PRO A 92 -7.56 -11.06 -0.89
CA PRO A 92 -8.09 -9.87 -1.58
C PRO A 92 -7.05 -8.74 -1.67
N ARG A 93 -5.81 -8.98 -1.22
CA ARG A 93 -4.79 -7.93 -1.07
C ARG A 93 -4.21 -7.43 -2.39
N GLU A 94 -4.30 -8.24 -3.44
CA GLU A 94 -3.96 -7.83 -4.80
C GLU A 94 -5.08 -6.99 -5.45
N GLN A 95 -6.29 -7.00 -4.90
CA GLN A 95 -7.45 -6.33 -5.50
C GLN A 95 -7.61 -4.87 -5.08
N ILE A 96 -7.15 -4.47 -3.88
CA ILE A 96 -7.52 -3.15 -3.31
C ILE A 96 -6.84 -1.96 -4.03
N GLY A 97 -5.65 -2.18 -4.62
CA GLY A 97 -4.93 -1.14 -5.38
C GLY A 97 -5.09 -1.28 -6.89
N PHE A 98 -5.07 -2.52 -7.39
CA PHE A 98 -5.10 -2.80 -8.83
C PHE A 98 -6.51 -3.01 -9.37
N GLY A 99 -7.54 -3.23 -8.54
CA GLY A 99 -8.91 -3.32 -9.03
C GLY A 99 -9.38 -2.05 -9.74
N GLU A 100 -8.84 -0.89 -9.37
CA GLU A 100 -9.05 0.36 -10.13
C GLU A 100 -8.25 0.37 -11.45
N LEU A 101 -7.02 -0.16 -11.47
CA LEU A 101 -6.17 -0.21 -12.68
C LEU A 101 -6.68 -1.23 -13.70
N ARG A 102 -7.10 -2.42 -13.24
CA ARG A 102 -7.72 -3.49 -14.03
C ARG A 102 -8.97 -3.04 -14.78
N LYS A 103 -9.73 -2.10 -14.18
CA LYS A 103 -10.92 -1.48 -14.79
C LYS A 103 -10.61 -0.36 -15.78
N LEU A 104 -9.36 0.11 -15.85
CA LEU A 104 -8.92 1.21 -16.72
C LEU A 104 -8.14 0.71 -17.95
N VAL A 105 -7.52 -0.47 -17.86
CA VAL A 105 -6.74 -1.09 -18.94
C VAL A 105 -7.64 -2.06 -19.70
N PRO A 106 -7.71 -2.00 -21.05
CA PRO A 106 -8.45 -2.98 -21.85
C PRO A 106 -8.01 -4.41 -21.50
N GLY A 107 -8.96 -5.31 -21.20
CA GLY A 107 -8.65 -6.70 -20.83
C GLY A 107 -8.05 -6.90 -19.44
N GLY A 108 -7.88 -5.84 -18.63
CA GLY A 108 -7.17 -5.90 -17.35
C GLY A 108 -7.84 -6.73 -16.24
N GLU A 109 -9.14 -7.05 -16.34
CA GLU A 109 -9.87 -7.79 -15.29
C GLU A 109 -9.28 -9.17 -15.01
N VAL A 110 -8.83 -9.88 -16.05
CA VAL A 110 -8.30 -11.24 -16.00
C VAL A 110 -6.77 -11.33 -15.97
N MET A 111 -6.04 -10.21 -16.09
CA MET A 111 -4.57 -10.22 -16.23
C MET A 111 -3.82 -10.41 -14.91
N ASP A 112 -2.69 -11.10 -14.95
CA ASP A 112 -1.73 -11.15 -13.84
C ASP A 112 -0.98 -9.82 -13.69
N PHE A 113 -0.28 -9.63 -12.56
CA PHE A 113 0.36 -8.35 -12.20
C PHE A 113 1.31 -7.79 -13.27
N TYR A 114 2.21 -8.63 -13.79
CA TYR A 114 3.22 -8.19 -14.77
C TYR A 114 2.57 -7.87 -16.11
N ASN A 115 1.71 -8.75 -16.59
CA ASN A 115 0.93 -8.56 -17.82
C ASN A 115 0.07 -7.28 -17.76
N LEU A 116 -0.53 -6.98 -16.60
CA LEU A 116 -1.31 -5.76 -16.41
C LEU A 116 -0.45 -4.50 -16.55
N LEU A 117 0.81 -4.51 -16.09
CA LEU A 117 1.71 -3.36 -16.18
C LEU A 117 2.25 -3.17 -17.59
N ASP A 118 2.58 -4.26 -18.28
CA ASP A 118 3.05 -4.23 -19.67
C ASP A 118 1.95 -3.72 -20.59
N GLU A 119 0.74 -4.26 -20.47
CA GLU A 119 -0.43 -3.80 -21.23
C GLU A 119 -0.80 -2.34 -20.89
N THR A 120 -0.63 -1.93 -19.62
CA THR A 120 -0.79 -0.51 -19.25
C THR A 120 0.19 0.39 -20.00
N ALA A 121 1.44 -0.06 -20.18
CA ALA A 121 2.46 0.72 -20.88
C ALA A 121 2.12 0.85 -22.37
N ASP A 122 1.68 -0.25 -22.99
CA ASP A 122 1.29 -0.26 -24.40
C ASP A 122 -0.01 0.52 -24.64
N TYR A 123 -0.98 0.44 -23.73
CA TYR A 123 -2.19 1.26 -23.78
C TYR A 123 -1.89 2.76 -23.67
N ILE A 124 -0.95 3.17 -22.79
CA ILE A 124 -0.50 4.56 -22.72
C ILE A 124 0.14 5.00 -24.04
N LYS A 125 1.03 4.18 -24.64
CA LYS A 125 1.65 4.49 -25.93
C LYS A 125 0.58 4.69 -27.02
N CYS A 126 -0.41 3.80 -27.09
CA CYS A 126 -1.52 3.90 -28.04
C CYS A 126 -2.36 5.18 -27.84
N LEU A 127 -2.60 5.58 -26.58
CA LEU A 127 -3.31 6.82 -26.27
C LEU A 127 -2.52 8.08 -26.63
N THR A 128 -1.19 8.03 -26.60
CA THR A 128 -0.34 9.18 -26.97
C THR A 128 -0.21 9.38 -28.47
N SER A 129 -0.47 8.36 -29.27
CA SER A 129 -0.41 8.41 -30.74
C SER A 129 -1.73 8.79 -31.42
N GLN A 130 -2.82 9.01 -30.66
CA GLN A 130 -4.15 9.42 -31.14
C GLN A 130 -4.39 10.91 -30.97
#